data_AF-A0A926U0H2-F1
#
_entry.id   AF-A0A926U0H2-F1
#
_cell.length_a   1.000
_cell.length_b   1.000
_cell.length_c   1.000
_cell.angle_alpha   90.00
_cell.angle_beta   90.00
_cell.angle_gamma   90.00
#
_symmetry.space_group_name_H-M   'P 1'
#
loop_
_entity.id
_entity.type
_entity.pdbx_description
1 polymer ?
#
loop_
_entity_poly.entity_id
_entity_poly.type
_entity_poly.pdbx_seq_one_letter_code
_entity_poly.pdbx_strand_id
1 'polypeptide(L)' 'MEKKQWGITKLYNEYFAESTSQLFKLHARLDRLVLQAYGFSASDDILEKLLTLNLELAEKEKAGEAIVGCRDPYRK' A
#
# COMPACT_ATOMS: atom_id res chain seq x y z
N MET A 1 -14.24 -23.93 2.29
CA MET A 1 -12.78 -23.86 2.07
C MET A 1 -12.09 -24.75 3.09
N GLU A 2 -11.28 -25.71 2.64
CA GLU A 2 -10.50 -26.54 3.56
C GLU A 2 -9.52 -25.68 4.37
N LYS A 3 -9.43 -25.93 5.68
CA LYS A 3 -8.47 -25.25 6.55
C LYS A 3 -7.08 -25.84 6.31
N LYS A 4 -6.37 -25.33 5.31
CA LYS A 4 -4.96 -25.64 5.10
C LYS A 4 -4.15 -24.94 6.22
N GLN A 5 -3.43 -25.70 7.05
CA GLN A 5 -2.53 -25.16 8.09
C GLN A 5 -1.23 -24.63 7.46
N TRP A 6 -1.37 -23.70 6.52
CA TRP A 6 -0.22 -23.12 5.83
C TRP A 6 0.28 -21.90 6.59
N GLY A 7 1.60 -21.81 6.74
CA GLY A 7 2.25 -20.57 7.13
C GLY A 7 2.05 -19.49 6.07
N ILE A 8 2.15 -18.22 6.48
CA ILE A 8 1.88 -17.05 5.62
C ILE A 8 2.73 -17.09 4.34
N THR A 9 4.01 -17.43 4.43
CA THR A 9 4.90 -17.54 3.26
C THR A 9 4.37 -18.51 2.21
N LYS A 10 3.92 -19.70 2.63
CA LYS A 10 3.37 -20.70 1.71
C LYS A 10 2.03 -20.24 1.13
N LEU A 11 1.19 -19.60 1.94
CA LEU A 11 -0.08 -19.04 1.48
C LEU A 11 0.14 -18.01 0.35
N TYR A 12 1.08 -17.08 0.54
CA TYR A 12 1.38 -16.06 -0.46
C TYR A 12 2.00 -16.64 -1.73
N ASN A 13 2.98 -17.52 -1.61
CA ASN A 13 3.64 -18.10 -2.78
C ASN A 13 2.67 -18.87 -3.69
N GLU A 14 1.73 -19.61 -3.09
CA GLU A 14 0.80 -20.44 -3.85
C GLU A 14 -0.38 -19.65 -4.42
N TYR A 15 -0.90 -18.68 -3.66
CA TYR A 15 -2.20 -18.08 -3.98
C TYR A 15 -2.16 -16.60 -4.33
N PHE A 16 -1.02 -15.91 -4.18
CA PHE A 16 -0.94 -14.49 -4.48
C PHE A 16 -0.94 -14.23 -6.00
N ALA A 17 -0.28 -15.06 -6.80
CA ALA A 17 -0.29 -14.91 -8.26
C ALA A 17 -1.54 -15.51 -8.93
N GLU A 18 -2.35 -16.28 -8.20
CA GLU A 18 -3.52 -16.96 -8.75
C GLU A 18 -4.73 -16.01 -8.73
N SER A 19 -5.16 -15.55 -9.91
CA SER A 19 -6.25 -14.56 -10.01
C SER A 19 -7.62 -15.04 -9.50
N THR A 20 -7.83 -16.36 -9.49
CA THR A 20 -9.03 -17.02 -8.96
C THR A 20 -9.05 -17.06 -7.42
N SER A 21 -7.87 -16.96 -6.78
CA SER A 21 -7.73 -16.99 -5.33
C SER A 21 -8.45 -15.84 -4.64
N GLN A 22 -9.00 -16.12 -3.46
CA GLN A 22 -9.54 -15.10 -2.58
C GLN A 22 -8.46 -14.12 -2.09
N LEU A 23 -7.22 -14.59 -1.89
CA LEU A 23 -6.10 -13.75 -1.47
C LEU A 23 -5.82 -12.65 -2.50
N PHE A 24 -5.66 -13.01 -3.76
CA PHE A 24 -5.45 -12.06 -4.86
C PHE A 24 -6.59 -11.03 -4.96
N LYS A 25 -7.84 -11.49 -4.91
CA LYS A 25 -9.02 -10.60 -4.99
C LYS A 25 -9.10 -9.61 -3.83
N LEU A 26 -8.73 -10.04 -2.62
CA LEU A 26 -8.70 -9.16 -1.45
C LEU A 26 -7.59 -8.12 -1.56
N HIS A 27 -6.40 -8.50 -2.03
CA HIS A 27 -5.30 -7.56 -2.31
C HIS A 27 -5.68 -6.54 -3.37
N ALA A 28 -6.27 -6.98 -4.50
CA ALA A 28 -6.74 -6.05 -5.53
C ALA A 28 -7.81 -5.06 -5.01
N ARG A 29 -8.64 -5.46 -4.05
CA ARG A 29 -9.59 -4.55 -3.39
C ARG A 29 -8.88 -3.55 -2.48
N LEU A 30 -7.90 -4.02 -1.71
CA LEU A 30 -7.09 -3.17 -0.84
C LEU A 30 -6.32 -2.13 -1.67
N ASP A 31 -5.67 -2.55 -2.75
CA ASP A 31 -4.89 -1.66 -3.64
C ASP A 31 -5.75 -0.54 -4.20
N ARG A 32 -6.99 -0.84 -4.63
CA ARG A 32 -7.93 0.19 -5.10
C ARG A 32 -8.29 1.21 -4.03
N LEU A 33 -8.50 0.77 -2.79
CA LEU A 33 -8.80 1.67 -1.67
C LEU A 33 -7.58 2.54 -1.32
N VAL A 34 -6.37 1.99 -1.40
CA VAL A 34 -5.13 2.74 -1.18
C VAL A 34 -4.95 3.79 -2.28
N LEU A 35 -5.04 3.39 -3.56
CA LEU A 35 -4.94 4.33 -4.68
C LEU A 35 -5.97 5.46 -4.55
N GLN A 36 -7.22 5.14 -4.18
CA GLN A 36 -8.25 6.14 -3.93
C GLN A 36 -7.88 7.11 -2.78
N ALA A 37 -7.33 6.60 -1.68
CA ALA A 37 -6.94 7.44 -0.54
C ALA A 37 -5.80 8.42 -0.89
N TYR A 38 -4.91 8.03 -1.79
CA TYR A 38 -3.83 8.87 -2.31
C TYR A 38 -4.22 9.69 -3.55
N GLY A 39 -5.43 9.49 -4.11
CA GLY A 39 -5.86 10.13 -5.35
C GLY A 39 -5.11 9.65 -6.60
N PHE A 40 -4.52 8.45 -6.56
CA PHE A 40 -3.80 7.83 -7.68
C PHE A 40 -4.73 7.00 -8.56
N SER A 41 -4.36 6.84 -9.83
CA SER A 41 -5.01 5.93 -10.78
C SER A 41 -4.23 4.63 -10.94
N ALA A 42 -4.93 3.55 -11.32
CA ALA A 42 -4.29 2.28 -11.67
C ALA A 42 -3.44 2.37 -12.97
N SER A 43 -3.62 3.42 -13.76
CA SER A 43 -2.82 3.71 -14.96
C SER A 43 -1.59 4.57 -14.69
N ASP A 44 -1.44 5.10 -13.47
CA ASP A 44 -0.31 5.96 -13.13
C ASP A 44 0.97 5.13 -12.97
N ASP A 45 2.12 5.77 -13.22
CA ASP A 45 3.38 5.25 -12.71
C ASP A 45 3.43 5.46 -11.19
N ILE A 46 3.09 4.41 -10.45
CA ILE A 46 3.03 4.43 -8.98
C ILE A 46 4.41 4.78 -8.39
N LEU A 47 5.51 4.35 -9.01
CA LEU A 47 6.86 4.64 -8.49
C LEU A 47 7.19 6.12 -8.64
N GLU A 48 6.83 6.72 -9.78
CA GLU A 48 6.96 8.15 -10.00
C GLU A 48 6.13 8.95 -8.99
N LYS A 49 4.85 8.58 -8.81
CA LYS A 49 3.96 9.24 -7.83
C LYS A 49 4.52 9.20 -6.41
N LEU A 50 5.05 8.04 -6.00
CA LEU A 50 5.67 7.89 -4.68
C LEU A 50 6.96 8.70 -4.54
N LEU A 51 7.78 8.78 -5.60
CA LEU A 51 8.98 9.60 -5.60
C LEU A 51 8.64 11.09 -5.48
N THR A 52 7.69 11.58 -6.28
CA THR A 52 7.20 12.97 -6.21
C THR A 52 6.70 13.30 -4.80
N LEU A 53 5.84 12.44 -4.23
CA LEU A 53 5.32 12.63 -2.88
C LEU A 53 6.46 12.70 -1.84
N ASN A 54 7.45 11.81 -1.94
CA ASN A 54 8.59 11.81 -1.02
C ASN A 54 9.42 13.09 -1.14
N LEU A 55 9.64 13.60 -2.35
CA LEU A 55 10.38 14.86 -2.56
C LEU A 55 9.61 16.05 -1.99
N GLU A 56 8.30 16.14 -2.21
CA GLU A 56 7.44 17.18 -1.64
C GLU A 56 7.47 17.17 -0.11
N LEU A 57 7.40 15.98 0.50
CA LEU A 57 7.51 15.83 1.95
C LEU A 57 8.90 16.26 2.44
N ALA A 58 9.98 15.86 1.77
CA ALA A 58 11.33 16.27 2.16
C ALA A 58 11.53 17.79 2.13
N GLU A 59 10.94 18.50 1.17
CA GLU A 59 11.00 19.96 1.11
C GLU A 59 10.18 20.62 2.23
N LYS A 60 8.98 20.09 2.54
CA LYS A 60 8.19 20.55 3.70
C LYS A 60 8.92 20.35 5.02
N GLU A 61 9.63 19.23 5.16
CA GLU A 61 10.43 18.93 6.35
C GLU A 61 11.57 19.94 6.52
N LYS A 62 12.28 20.25 5.43
CA LYS A 62 13.33 21.28 5.41
C LYS A 62 12.80 22.67 5.74
N ALA A 63 11.57 22.98 5.32
CA ALA A 63 10.89 24.24 5.65
C ALA A 63 10.41 24.30 7.11
N GLY A 64 10.52 23.20 7.87
CA GLY A 64 10.09 23.10 9.25
C GLY A 64 8.58 22.89 9.42
N GLU A 65 7.87 22.49 8.35
CA GLU A 65 6.46 22.14 8.43
C GLU A 65 6.28 20.80 9.17
N ALA A 66 5.18 20.69 9.92
CA ALA A 66 4.85 19.44 10.62
C ALA A 66 4.38 18.39 9.62
N ILE A 67 5.14 17.30 9.49
CA ILE A 67 4.77 16.14 8.69
C ILE A 67 4.37 15.00 9.62
N VAL A 68 3.17 14.47 9.41
CA VAL A 68 2.67 13.33 10.17
C VAL A 68 3.30 12.05 9.66
N GLY A 69 4.30 11.56 10.40
CA GLY A 69 4.92 10.26 10.16
C GLY A 69 4.15 9.09 10.77
N CYS A 70 4.48 7.87 10.36
CA CYS A 70 3.88 6.65 10.93
C CYS A 70 4.11 6.49 12.45
N ARG A 71 5.14 7.16 13.00
CA ARG A 71 5.45 7.21 14.45
C ARG A 71 5.10 8.55 15.10
N ASP A 72 4.30 9.37 14.45
CA ASP A 72 3.85 10.63 15.05
C ASP A 72 2.95 10.32 16.27
N PRO A 73 3.32 10.75 17.49
CA PRO A 73 2.56 10.48 18.70
C PRO A 73 1.19 11.18 18.73
N TYR A 74 0.87 12.05 17.77
CA TYR A 74 -0.39 12.80 17.69
C TYR A 74 -1.42 12.21 16.70
N ARG A 75 -1.20 10.99 16.19
CA ARG A 75 -2.24 10.24 15.46
C ARG A 75 -3.38 9.89 16.44
N LYS A 76 -4.46 10.68 16.42
CA LYS A 76 -5.72 10.39 17.15
C LYS A 76 -6.35 9.08 16.69
#